data_AF-A0A8T4NZX1-F1
#
_entry.id   AF-A0A8T4NZX1-F1
#
_cell.length_a   1.000
_cell.length_b   1.000
_cell.length_c   1.000
_cell.angle_alpha   90.00
_cell.angle_beta   90.00
_cell.angle_gamma   90.00
#
_symmetry.space_group_name_H-M   'P 1'
#
loop_
_entity.id
_entity.type
_entity.pdbx_description
1 polymer ?
#
loop_
_entity_poly.entity_id
_entity_poly.type
_entity_poly.pdbx_seq_one_letter_code
_entity_poly.pdbx_strand_id
1 'polypeptide(L)'
;MRGVYLFGYVKTKEPKVLKSASAIKLSVSDICKIVGLNIIGEKFHIFKKTSGITYCFILSQSHFIVHTWPEESKVFFDLFTCNDDIDEKRFLDLISKEFKGRVNEVRRIEYK
;
A
#
# COMPACT_ATOMS: atom_id res chain seq x y z
N MET A 1 -9.33 -21.59 -0.17
CA MET A 1 -8.77 -20.55 -1.07
C MET A 1 -7.58 -20.00 -0.33
N ARG A 2 -6.36 -20.18 -0.87
CA ARG A 2 -5.15 -19.73 -0.18
C ARG A 2 -5.00 -18.22 -0.33
N GLY A 3 -4.41 -17.56 0.65
CA GLY A 3 -4.18 -16.12 0.60
C GLY A 3 -3.15 -15.65 1.60
N VAL A 4 -2.56 -14.51 1.30
CA VAL A 4 -1.55 -13.84 2.12
C VAL A 4 -2.08 -12.47 2.50
N TYR A 5 -1.98 -12.14 3.79
CA TYR A 5 -2.21 -10.81 4.31
C TYR A 5 -0.89 -10.22 4.80
N LEU A 6 -0.47 -9.12 4.18
CA LEU A 6 0.77 -8.42 4.46
C LEU A 6 0.45 -6.97 4.81
N PHE A 7 0.81 -6.55 6.02
CA PHE A 7 0.56 -5.19 6.48
C PHE A 7 1.73 -4.64 7.29
N GLY A 8 1.86 -3.32 7.31
CA GLY A 8 2.95 -2.60 7.99
C GLY A 8 2.92 -1.13 7.62
N TYR A 9 4.04 -0.42 7.80
CA TYR A 9 4.14 0.96 7.34
C TYR A 9 5.50 1.34 6.79
N VAL A 10 5.51 2.34 5.92
CA VAL A 10 6.71 3.03 5.46
C VAL A 10 6.83 4.37 6.19
N LYS A 11 7.99 4.61 6.81
CA LYS A 11 8.40 5.94 7.28
C LYS A 11 9.10 6.65 6.13
N THR A 12 8.42 7.62 5.51
CA THR A 12 8.91 8.34 4.31
C THR A 12 9.79 9.53 4.67
N LYS A 13 10.72 9.88 3.77
CA LYS A 13 11.44 11.16 3.81
C LYS A 13 10.72 12.28 3.05
N GLU A 14 9.63 11.97 2.33
CA GLU A 14 8.87 12.90 1.50
C GLU A 14 7.40 12.99 1.92
N PRO A 15 7.08 13.60 3.08
CA PRO A 15 5.71 13.67 3.61
C PRO A 15 4.73 14.44 2.71
N LYS A 16 5.21 15.20 1.71
CA LYS A 16 4.36 15.87 0.72
C LYS A 16 3.60 14.88 -0.17
N VAL A 17 4.21 13.73 -0.49
CA VAL A 17 3.59 12.66 -1.30
C VAL A 17 2.34 12.11 -0.60
N LEU A 18 2.37 12.05 0.73
CA LEU A 18 1.30 11.52 1.57
C LEU A 18 0.00 12.32 1.53
N LYS A 19 0.05 13.56 1.00
CA LYS A 19 -1.09 14.46 0.87
C LYS A 19 -1.70 14.47 -0.54
N SER A 20 -1.16 13.68 -1.46
CA SER A 20 -1.56 13.67 -2.87
C SER A 20 -2.16 12.33 -3.26
N ALA A 21 -3.49 12.33 -3.48
CA ALA A 21 -4.19 11.13 -3.94
C ALA A 21 -3.64 10.64 -5.30
N SER A 22 -3.29 11.56 -6.20
CA SER A 22 -2.71 11.18 -7.50
C SER A 22 -1.33 10.54 -7.35
N ALA A 23 -0.49 11.03 -6.44
CA ALA A 23 0.82 10.43 -6.19
C ALA A 23 0.69 9.02 -5.58
N ILE A 24 -0.19 8.86 -4.58
CA ILE A 24 -0.48 7.55 -3.98
C ILE A 24 -1.01 6.57 -5.04
N LYS A 25 -1.93 7.03 -5.90
CA LYS A 25 -2.47 6.22 -7.00
C LYS A 25 -1.35 5.72 -7.93
N LEU A 26 -0.46 6.61 -8.37
CA LEU A 26 0.63 6.25 -9.26
C LEU A 26 1.54 5.20 -8.62
N SER A 27 2.01 5.46 -7.40
CA SER A 27 2.87 4.54 -6.66
C SER A 27 2.25 3.16 -6.44
N VAL A 28 0.98 3.09 -6.02
CA VAL A 28 0.30 1.81 -5.82
C VAL A 28 0.05 1.10 -7.14
N SER A 29 -0.32 1.82 -8.20
CA SER A 29 -0.52 1.24 -9.53
C SER A 29 0.77 0.62 -10.08
N ASP A 30 1.91 1.31 -9.89
CA ASP A 30 3.22 0.81 -10.32
C ASP A 30 3.64 -0.44 -9.53
N ILE A 31 3.42 -0.45 -8.21
CA ILE A 31 3.65 -1.65 -7.38
C ILE A 31 2.80 -2.82 -7.91
N CYS A 32 1.49 -2.62 -8.01
CA CYS A 32 0.54 -3.65 -8.47
C CYS A 32 0.92 -4.21 -9.84
N LYS A 33 1.29 -3.33 -10.79
CA LYS A 33 1.75 -3.74 -12.12
C LYS A 33 2.99 -4.63 -12.06
N ILE A 34 3.97 -4.28 -11.22
CA ILE A 34 5.24 -5.02 -11.12
C ILE A 34 5.07 -6.36 -10.40
N VAL A 35 4.17 -6.44 -9.41
CA VAL A 35 3.90 -7.68 -8.66
C VAL A 35 2.75 -8.52 -9.25
N GLY A 36 2.18 -8.11 -10.39
CA GLY A 36 1.14 -8.87 -11.10
C GLY A 36 -0.23 -8.84 -10.41
N LEU A 37 -0.54 -7.79 -9.66
CA LEU A 37 -1.85 -7.57 -9.06
C LEU A 37 -2.73 -6.72 -9.97
N ASN A 38 -3.93 -7.20 -10.26
CA ASN A 38 -4.87 -6.50 -11.14
C ASN A 38 -5.89 -5.68 -10.35
N ILE A 39 -5.83 -4.35 -10.49
CA ILE A 39 -6.77 -3.40 -9.89
C ILE A 39 -8.03 -3.34 -10.76
N ILE A 40 -9.19 -3.59 -10.16
CA ILE A 40 -10.51 -3.57 -10.82
C ILE A 40 -11.38 -2.39 -10.38
N GLY A 41 -10.97 -1.67 -9.34
CA GLY A 41 -11.68 -0.50 -8.84
C GLY A 41 -10.86 0.22 -7.78
N GLU A 42 -11.20 1.48 -7.53
CA GLU A 42 -10.46 2.31 -6.59
C GLU A 42 -11.39 3.35 -5.93
N LYS A 43 -11.12 3.72 -4.68
CA LYS A 43 -11.81 4.80 -3.97
C LYS A 43 -10.89 5.41 -2.93
N PHE A 44 -10.93 6.72 -2.76
CA PHE A 44 -10.17 7.40 -1.72
C PHE A 44 -10.98 8.46 -0.98
N HIS A 45 -10.48 8.84 0.18
CA HIS A 45 -10.99 9.94 0.99
C HIS A 45 -9.82 10.77 1.53
N ILE A 46 -9.94 12.09 1.47
CA ILE A 46 -8.96 13.05 2.02
C ILE A 46 -9.53 13.64 3.31
N PHE A 47 -8.82 13.46 4.42
CA PHE A 47 -9.19 14.03 5.71
C PHE A 47 -8.75 15.49 5.77
N LYS A 48 -9.71 16.43 5.72
CA LYS A 48 -9.44 17.88 5.64
C LYS A 48 -8.52 18.42 6.74
N LYS A 49 -8.60 17.88 7.97
CA LYS A 49 -7.83 18.37 9.12
C LYS A 49 -6.34 18.03 9.06
N THR A 50 -6.00 16.81 8.62
CA THR A 50 -4.61 16.31 8.61
C THR A 50 -3.99 16.32 7.21
N SER A 51 -4.83 16.46 6.17
CA SER A 51 -4.48 16.14 4.78
C SER A 51 -4.07 14.68 4.56
N GLY A 52 -4.34 13.80 5.54
CA GLY A 52 -4.15 12.37 5.39
C GLY A 52 -5.15 11.77 4.41
N ILE A 53 -4.83 10.61 3.87
CA ILE A 53 -5.59 9.95 2.82
C ILE A 53 -5.81 8.50 3.20
N THR A 54 -7.06 8.03 3.07
CA THR A 54 -7.35 6.60 2.93
C THR A 54 -7.59 6.32 1.46
N TYR A 55 -6.86 5.36 0.89
CA TYR A 55 -7.00 4.93 -0.50
C TYR A 55 -7.18 3.42 -0.54
N CYS A 56 -8.33 2.96 -1.03
CA CYS A 56 -8.62 1.55 -1.23
C CYS A 56 -8.54 1.20 -2.72
N PHE A 57 -7.76 0.18 -3.05
CA PHE A 57 -7.70 -0.44 -4.36
C PHE A 57 -8.34 -1.83 -4.27
N ILE A 58 -9.39 -2.04 -5.06
CA ILE A 58 -10.07 -3.33 -5.17
C ILE A 58 -9.27 -4.15 -6.18
N LEU A 59 -8.74 -5.30 -5.74
CA LEU A 59 -8.02 -6.22 -6.60
C LEU A 59 -8.98 -7.28 -7.12
N SER A 60 -8.64 -7.94 -8.25
CA SER A 60 -9.48 -9.00 -8.83
C SER A 60 -9.87 -10.10 -7.83
N GLN A 61 -9.01 -10.34 -6.84
CA GLN A 61 -9.22 -11.36 -5.81
C GLN A 61 -8.67 -10.89 -4.46
N SER A 62 -9.07 -9.70 -3.94
CA SER A 62 -8.70 -9.15 -2.61
C SER A 62 -8.75 -7.60 -2.57
N HIS A 63 -7.79 -6.94 -1.91
CA HIS A 63 -7.66 -5.50 -1.80
C HIS A 63 -6.21 -5.10 -1.47
N PHE A 64 -5.85 -3.87 -1.82
CA PHE A 64 -4.69 -3.17 -1.30
C PHE A 64 -5.16 -1.81 -0.78
N ILE A 65 -4.99 -1.55 0.52
CA ILE A 65 -5.38 -0.30 1.16
C ILE A 65 -4.13 0.44 1.63
N VAL A 66 -4.16 1.76 1.51
CA VAL A 66 -3.14 2.67 1.99
C VAL A 66 -3.76 3.74 2.87
N HIS A 67 -3.18 3.97 4.04
CA HIS A 67 -3.56 5.06 4.94
C HIS A 67 -2.36 5.96 5.24
N THR A 68 -2.51 7.27 5.08
CA THR A 68 -1.41 8.21 5.29
C THR A 68 -1.59 9.09 6.52
N TRP A 69 -0.50 9.28 7.25
CA TRP A 69 -0.32 10.27 8.33
C TRP A 69 0.83 11.21 7.95
N PRO A 70 0.58 12.26 7.16
CA PRO A 70 1.60 13.22 6.75
C PRO A 70 2.37 13.85 7.91
N GLU A 71 1.70 14.13 9.02
CA GLU A 71 2.24 14.69 10.27
C GLU A 71 3.29 13.79 10.91
N GLU A 72 3.17 12.47 10.73
CA GLU A 72 4.15 11.50 11.21
C GLU A 72 5.08 11.02 10.10
N SER A 73 4.94 11.52 8.87
CA SER A 73 5.66 10.99 7.71
C SER A 73 5.52 9.46 7.58
N LYS A 74 4.32 8.93 7.84
CA LYS A 74 4.01 7.50 7.78
C LYS A 74 2.93 7.19 6.75
N VAL A 75 3.09 6.06 6.10
CA VAL A 75 2.05 5.45 5.27
C VAL A 75 1.91 3.99 5.64
N PHE A 76 0.74 3.62 6.12
CA PHE A 76 0.36 2.25 6.43
C PHE A 76 -0.16 1.59 5.17
N PHE A 77 0.16 0.33 5.00
CA PHE A 77 -0.30 -0.49 3.89
C PHE A 77 -0.92 -1.78 4.42
N ASP A 78 -1.99 -2.20 3.75
CA ASP A 78 -2.71 -3.44 4.01
C ASP A 78 -2.94 -4.12 2.67
N LEU A 79 -2.12 -5.13 2.36
CA LEU A 79 -2.24 -5.94 1.17
C LEU A 79 -2.80 -7.31 1.54
N PHE A 80 -4.04 -7.56 1.15
CA PHE A 80 -4.54 -8.94 1.08
C PHE A 80 -4.42 -9.42 -0.37
N THR A 81 -4.05 -10.67 -0.59
CA THR A 81 -4.01 -11.27 -1.93
C THR A 81 -4.31 -12.76 -1.89
N CYS A 82 -5.03 -13.25 -2.91
CA CYS A 82 -5.21 -14.69 -3.13
C CYS A 82 -4.04 -15.34 -3.88
N ASN A 83 -3.04 -14.55 -4.28
CA ASN A 83 -1.78 -15.05 -4.82
C ASN A 83 -0.84 -15.38 -3.66
N ASP A 84 -0.76 -16.66 -3.29
CA ASP A 84 0.08 -17.14 -2.20
C ASP A 84 1.58 -17.18 -2.55
N ASP A 85 1.91 -17.13 -3.84
CA ASP A 85 3.28 -17.04 -4.37
C ASP A 85 3.79 -15.59 -4.48
N ILE A 86 3.14 -14.62 -3.82
CA ILE A 86 3.62 -13.24 -3.83
C ILE A 86 5.03 -13.13 -3.20
N ASP A 87 5.98 -12.59 -3.96
CA ASP A 87 7.32 -12.27 -3.47
C ASP A 87 7.24 -11.07 -2.52
N GLU A 88 7.16 -11.37 -1.22
CA GLU A 88 7.10 -10.38 -0.15
C GLU A 88 8.28 -9.42 -0.20
N LYS A 89 9.50 -9.93 -0.38
CA LYS A 89 10.69 -9.08 -0.40
C LYS A 89 10.60 -8.07 -1.52
N ARG A 90 10.21 -8.52 -2.72
CA ARG A 90 10.02 -7.63 -3.88
C ARG A 90 8.92 -6.60 -3.62
N PHE A 91 7.80 -6.98 -3.02
CA PHE A 91 6.74 -6.03 -2.65
C PHE A 91 7.25 -4.98 -1.66
N LEU A 92 7.97 -5.40 -0.60
CA LEU A 92 8.51 -4.50 0.42
C LEU A 92 9.57 -3.56 -0.15
N ASP A 93 10.42 -4.03 -1.06
CA ASP A 93 11.41 -3.20 -1.76
C ASP A 93 10.74 -2.14 -2.64
N LEU A 94 9.67 -2.51 -3.35
CA LEU A 94 8.91 -1.60 -4.20
C LEU A 94 8.17 -0.54 -3.38
N ILE A 95 7.45 -0.92 -2.33
CA ILE A 95 6.72 0.06 -1.52
C ILE A 95 7.66 1.00 -0.77
N SER A 96 8.82 0.48 -0.33
CA SER A 96 9.91 1.29 0.24
C SER A 96 10.41 2.33 -0.76
N LYS A 97 10.65 1.92 -2.01
CA LYS A 97 11.11 2.78 -3.10
C LYS A 97 10.08 3.83 -3.48
N GLU A 98 8.84 3.43 -3.73
CA GLU A 98 7.75 4.30 -4.17
C GLU A 98 7.47 5.42 -3.15
N PHE A 99 7.42 5.06 -1.87
CA PHE A 99 7.23 6.03 -0.80
C PHE A 99 8.55 6.60 -0.27
N LYS A 100 9.69 6.34 -0.92
CA LYS A 100 11.03 6.87 -0.59
C LYS A 100 11.33 6.82 0.90
N GLY A 101 11.14 5.65 1.51
CA GLY A 101 11.16 5.49 2.94
C GLY A 101 11.80 4.19 3.40
N ARG A 102 11.61 3.88 4.67
CA ARG A 102 11.96 2.58 5.25
C ARG A 102 10.69 1.87 5.68
N VAL A 103 10.57 0.60 5.34
CA VAL A 103 9.49 -0.28 5.80
C VAL A 103 9.75 -0.72 7.25
N ASN A 104 8.72 -0.71 8.09
CA ASN A 104 8.77 -1.08 9.50
C ASN A 104 7.51 -1.87 9.89
N GLU A 105 7.63 -2.65 10.97
CA GLU A 105 6.53 -3.36 11.64
C GLU A 105 5.68 -4.24 10.70
N VAL A 106 6.34 -4.90 9.74
CA VAL A 106 5.67 -5.79 8.78
C VAL A 106 5.21 -7.05 9.47
N ARG A 107 3.98 -7.47 9.19
CA ARG A 107 3.46 -8.78 9.53
C ARG A 107 2.85 -9.46 8.32
N ARG A 108 3.09 -10.76 8.24
CA ARG A 108 2.52 -11.68 7.24
C ARG A 108 1.61 -12.68 7.96
N ILE A 109 0.42 -12.90 7.42
CA ILE A 109 -0.52 -13.93 7.86
C ILE A 109 -0.91 -14.75 6.63
N GLU A 110 -0.89 -16.06 6.75
CA GLU A 110 -1.28 -16.99 5.69
C GLU A 110 -2.63 -17.64 6.01
N TYR A 111 -3.49 -17.71 5.01
CA TYR A 111 -4.78 -18.38 5.06
C TYR A 111 -4.69 -19.61 4.16
N LYS A 112 -4.98 -20.80 4.72
CA LYS A 112 -4.92 -22.09 4.04
C LYS A 112 -6.32 -22.57 3.69
#